data_AF-A0A1Y4MCH2-F1
#
_entry.id   AF-A0A1Y4MCH2-F1
#
_cell.length_a   1.000
_cell.length_b   1.000
_cell.length_c   1.000
_cell.angle_alpha   90.00
_cell.angle_beta   90.00
_cell.angle_gamma   90.00
#
_symmetry.space_group_name_H-M   'P 1'
#
loop_
_entity.id
_entity.type
_entity.pdbx_description
1 polymer ?
#
loop_
_entity_poly.entity_id
_entity_poly.type
_entity_poly.pdbx_seq_one_letter_code
_entity_poly.pdbx_strand_id
1 'polypeptide(L)'
;MTRRLHRRRLRKSCRRRRPGPCRKCRSLRRRSTPLCRRNRSNPLPRRRPRLCRRRHTYLRRHMCRRRSRLHPNRRRIRRRTSCMSKWMISSGRAACAPETKNKGNTMKRLQRVLTGMLCAAQLCGCASAPVQPSGPGQTTQTLRFIVSEDLGADMLAAADAFADRVARVSGGGLTIDVRTGRAEFGALSRGDAELMLLRNTQLARANSMFSMFTLPFLYDDNRHMSLALNAQNVRAQVNETLAGQGVSVLTAIYTGGLFFVSDASELRTPDDFRDLPIAMRTDSSDKLTLLGALGARVVPYSKDAIPAAFDTQAQYLPSDGQTPQTVAIGTAEVDASQLKQIDADPNTLYLIKSYHTCTPVWLAANTAAVESLGSYEQAVLSEACAGLLAELEERFITTEQAAIDASEREGMLLVEPERAQIAAALYDGTAERAVVLPSYFDRRLYDLIESYATLS
;
A
#
# COMPACT_ATOMS: atom_id res chain seq x y z
N MET A 1 60.46 -24.69 48.68
CA MET A 1 61.33 -24.51 47.48
C MET A 1 60.81 -23.30 46.70
N THR A 2 61.39 -22.11 46.83
CA THR A 2 62.48 -21.53 45.98
C THR A 2 62.03 -21.20 44.54
N ARG A 3 61.54 -19.99 44.20
CA ARG A 3 62.17 -18.64 44.09
C ARG A 3 63.14 -18.41 42.90
N ARG A 4 62.73 -17.51 41.97
CA ARG A 4 63.51 -16.52 41.17
C ARG A 4 62.50 -15.83 40.21
N LEU A 5 62.18 -14.52 40.17
CA LEU A 5 62.57 -13.29 40.87
C LEU A 5 63.69 -12.42 40.24
N HIS A 6 63.34 -11.51 39.31
CA HIS A 6 63.85 -10.11 39.12
C HIS A 6 62.92 -9.39 38.11
N ARG A 7 62.49 -8.10 38.14
CA ARG A 7 62.85 -6.78 38.75
C ARG A 7 63.59 -5.76 37.84
N ARG A 8 62.80 -4.81 37.31
CA ARG A 8 63.02 -3.33 37.17
C ARG A 8 64.33 -2.79 36.54
N ARG A 9 64.18 -1.78 35.64
CA ARG A 9 64.59 -0.37 35.91
C ARG A 9 64.02 0.64 34.89
N LEU A 10 64.16 1.94 35.17
CA LEU A 10 63.59 3.07 34.39
C LEU A 10 64.67 4.02 33.83
N ARG A 11 64.38 4.65 32.68
CA ARG A 11 64.69 6.08 32.32
C ARG A 11 63.51 6.55 31.44
N LYS A 12 62.84 7.72 31.58
CA LYS A 12 63.15 9.12 31.91
C LYS A 12 63.79 9.96 30.77
N SER A 13 62.96 10.73 30.06
CA SER A 13 63.28 12.00 29.36
C SER A 13 62.01 12.89 29.32
N CYS A 14 62.12 14.23 29.28
CA CYS A 14 61.09 15.11 29.88
C CYS A 14 60.84 16.51 29.23
N ARG A 15 60.01 16.66 28.17
CA ARG A 15 59.41 17.96 27.74
C ARG A 15 57.92 17.77 27.38
N ARG A 16 56.90 18.42 27.99
CA ARG A 16 56.65 19.81 28.48
C ARG A 16 56.58 20.83 27.34
N ARG A 17 55.61 21.76 27.24
CA ARG A 17 54.56 22.28 28.18
C ARG A 17 53.19 22.29 27.44
N ARG A 18 51.99 22.04 28.01
CA ARG A 18 51.22 22.53 29.19
C ARG A 18 50.54 23.92 29.03
N PRO A 19 49.22 24.05 29.35
CA PRO A 19 48.42 25.30 29.24
C PRO A 19 48.29 26.09 30.57
N GLY A 20 47.61 27.25 30.56
CA GLY A 20 47.19 28.00 31.76
C GLY A 20 46.37 29.28 31.45
N PRO A 21 45.33 29.66 32.24
CA PRO A 21 44.42 30.79 31.96
C PRO A 21 44.52 31.97 32.95
N CYS A 22 43.77 33.06 32.72
CA CYS A 22 43.38 34.03 33.77
C CYS A 22 42.00 34.70 33.50
N ARG A 23 41.55 35.61 34.38
CA ARG A 23 40.13 36.02 34.61
C ARG A 23 39.93 37.54 34.78
N LYS A 24 38.69 38.02 34.52
CA LYS A 24 38.10 39.36 34.84
C LYS A 24 38.70 40.54 34.03
N CYS A 25 38.00 41.66 33.73
CA CYS A 25 36.99 42.37 34.54
C CYS A 25 35.90 43.14 33.73
N ARG A 26 35.19 44.08 34.38
CA ARG A 26 33.87 44.66 34.03
C ARG A 26 33.84 45.86 33.04
N SER A 27 32.67 46.02 32.40
CA SER A 27 31.86 47.26 32.18
C SER A 27 32.36 48.45 31.33
N LEU A 28 31.49 48.94 30.43
CA LEU A 28 30.72 50.19 30.62
C LEU A 28 29.61 50.42 29.56
N ARG A 29 28.66 51.36 29.83
CA ARG A 29 27.61 51.85 28.92
C ARG A 29 27.80 53.36 28.66
N ARG A 30 27.61 53.82 27.41
CA ARG A 30 27.05 55.13 26.93
C ARG A 30 27.02 55.08 25.38
N ARG A 31 25.90 55.30 24.68
CA ARG A 31 25.05 56.51 24.49
C ARG A 31 25.74 57.66 23.74
N SER A 32 25.48 57.76 22.42
CA SER A 32 25.16 59.04 21.74
C SER A 32 24.65 58.83 20.30
N THR A 33 23.51 59.45 20.00
CA THR A 33 23.05 59.93 18.68
C THR A 33 22.96 61.48 18.80
N PRO A 34 22.48 62.29 17.82
CA PRO A 34 22.08 62.04 16.42
C PRO A 34 22.71 63.03 15.41
N LEU A 35 22.28 63.03 14.13
CA LEU A 35 21.70 64.20 13.42
C LEU A 35 21.48 63.96 11.89
N CYS A 36 20.37 64.51 11.37
CA CYS A 36 20.08 65.06 10.00
C CYS A 36 20.69 64.43 8.71
N ARG A 37 19.99 64.46 7.55
CA ARG A 37 19.08 65.50 7.03
C ARG A 37 18.08 64.94 5.98
N ARG A 38 16.98 65.66 5.68
CA ARG A 38 15.97 65.32 4.65
C ARG A 38 16.23 65.99 3.29
N ASN A 39 15.89 65.31 2.18
CA ASN A 39 15.11 65.83 1.02
C ASN A 39 14.86 64.70 -0.02
N ARG A 40 13.66 64.52 -0.59
CA ARG A 40 13.12 65.06 -1.88
C ARG A 40 13.97 64.68 -3.12
N SER A 41 13.44 64.17 -4.25
CA SER A 41 12.03 63.97 -4.68
C SER A 41 11.87 63.06 -5.93
N ASN A 42 10.63 62.66 -6.24
CA ASN A 42 10.07 61.99 -7.44
C ASN A 42 10.46 62.62 -8.82
N PRO A 43 10.14 62.01 -10.02
CA PRO A 43 9.18 60.91 -10.32
C PRO A 43 9.62 59.81 -11.33
N LEU A 44 8.71 58.86 -11.60
CA LEU A 44 8.68 57.92 -12.75
C LEU A 44 8.47 58.61 -14.12
N PRO A 45 8.65 57.87 -15.23
CA PRO A 45 7.50 57.68 -16.13
C PRO A 45 7.27 56.23 -16.64
N ARG A 46 6.01 55.92 -16.96
CA ARG A 46 5.55 54.65 -17.59
C ARG A 46 5.83 54.64 -19.11
N ARG A 47 6.07 53.46 -19.72
CA ARG A 47 5.71 53.18 -21.15
C ARG A 47 5.70 51.68 -21.54
N ARG A 48 4.49 51.09 -21.53
CA ARG A 48 3.98 50.14 -22.55
C ARG A 48 2.83 50.90 -23.29
N PRO A 49 2.23 50.44 -24.41
CA PRO A 49 2.38 49.14 -25.10
C PRO A 49 2.64 49.25 -26.63
N ARG A 50 2.78 48.09 -27.30
CA ARG A 50 2.21 47.85 -28.65
C ARG A 50 1.74 46.40 -28.78
N LEU A 51 0.63 46.20 -29.50
CA LEU A 51 0.16 44.89 -29.93
C LEU A 51 0.87 44.49 -31.24
N CYS A 52 0.99 43.19 -31.50
CA CYS A 52 1.12 42.65 -32.85
C CYS A 52 0.29 41.37 -32.99
N ARG A 53 -0.89 41.47 -33.62
CA ARG A 53 -1.60 40.31 -34.18
C ARG A 53 -0.95 39.95 -35.51
N ARG A 54 -0.63 38.67 -35.73
CA ARG A 54 -0.68 38.05 -37.07
C ARG A 54 -1.27 36.65 -36.99
N ARG A 55 -2.18 36.34 -37.93
CA ARG A 55 -2.64 34.99 -38.26
C ARG A 55 -1.96 34.57 -39.56
N HIS A 56 -1.69 33.28 -39.75
CA HIS A 56 -1.77 32.48 -40.98
C HIS A 56 -1.26 31.05 -40.59
N THR A 57 -2.02 29.95 -40.57
CA THR A 57 -2.81 29.22 -41.60
C THR A 57 -1.98 28.43 -42.61
N TYR A 58 -2.34 27.14 -42.79
CA TYR A 58 -1.68 26.11 -43.62
C TYR A 58 -0.35 25.58 -43.04
N LEU A 59 0.05 24.32 -43.27
CA LEU A 59 -0.44 23.31 -44.22
C LEU A 59 -1.07 22.04 -43.58
N ARG A 60 -1.59 21.16 -44.45
CA ARG A 60 -2.27 19.89 -44.14
C ARG A 60 -1.75 18.80 -45.10
N ARG A 61 -1.75 17.53 -44.64
CA ARG A 61 -1.39 16.27 -45.35
C ARG A 61 0.11 15.91 -45.37
N HIS A 62 0.41 14.71 -44.87
CA HIS A 62 0.72 13.58 -45.77
C HIS A 62 0.16 12.26 -45.22
N MET A 63 -0.23 11.34 -46.10
CA MET A 63 -0.58 9.95 -45.76
C MET A 63 0.42 9.01 -46.43
N CYS A 64 0.81 7.93 -45.74
CA CYS A 64 1.06 6.62 -46.35
C CYS A 64 1.04 5.54 -45.25
N ARG A 65 -0.05 4.77 -45.09
CA ARG A 65 -0.28 3.47 -45.77
C ARG A 65 0.85 2.44 -45.59
N ARG A 66 0.67 1.51 -44.63
CA ARG A 66 0.97 0.07 -44.84
C ARG A 66 -0.10 -0.82 -44.17
N ARG A 67 -1.11 -1.18 -44.95
CA ARG A 67 -1.73 -2.53 -44.92
C ARG A 67 -0.73 -3.49 -45.60
N SER A 68 -0.69 -4.81 -45.39
CA SER A 68 -1.43 -5.72 -44.49
C SER A 68 -0.85 -7.13 -44.63
N ARG A 69 -1.00 -8.01 -43.64
CA ARG A 69 -1.20 -9.45 -43.87
C ARG A 69 -2.38 -9.96 -43.03
N LEU A 70 -3.04 -10.99 -43.52
CA LEU A 70 -4.28 -11.58 -42.99
C LEU A 70 -4.01 -13.04 -42.59
N HIS A 71 -4.71 -13.55 -41.59
CA HIS A 71 -5.57 -14.73 -41.77
C HIS A 71 -6.65 -14.81 -40.67
N PRO A 72 -7.89 -15.28 -40.96
CA PRO A 72 -9.00 -15.21 -40.00
C PRO A 72 -9.52 -16.58 -39.51
N ASN A 73 -9.95 -16.64 -38.24
CA ASN A 73 -10.87 -17.63 -37.64
C ASN A 73 -11.09 -17.24 -36.15
N ARG A 74 -12.25 -17.40 -35.47
CA ARG A 74 -13.54 -18.05 -35.78
C ARG A 74 -14.73 -17.30 -35.14
N ARG A 75 -15.90 -17.43 -35.78
CA ARG A 75 -17.28 -17.49 -35.22
C ARG A 75 -17.81 -16.37 -34.29
N ARG A 76 -18.83 -15.66 -34.78
CA ARG A 76 -19.86 -14.95 -33.99
C ARG A 76 -20.61 -15.89 -33.04
N ILE A 77 -21.04 -15.37 -31.88
CA ILE A 77 -22.35 -15.69 -31.28
C ILE A 77 -23.06 -14.35 -30.92
N ARG A 78 -24.37 -14.28 -31.13
CA ARG A 78 -25.24 -13.15 -30.73
C ARG A 78 -26.01 -13.51 -29.45
N ARG A 79 -26.10 -12.58 -28.49
CA ARG A 79 -27.29 -12.26 -27.68
C ARG A 79 -27.07 -10.87 -27.06
N ARG A 80 -27.86 -9.87 -27.48
CA ARG A 80 -29.14 -9.45 -26.90
C ARG A 80 -28.94 -8.65 -25.60
N THR A 81 -28.95 -7.34 -25.76
CA THR A 81 -29.33 -6.38 -24.72
C THR A 81 -30.78 -6.62 -24.28
N SER A 82 -31.06 -6.34 -23.01
CA SER A 82 -32.40 -5.94 -22.54
C SER A 82 -32.21 -4.98 -21.37
N CYS A 83 -33.03 -3.94 -21.32
CA CYS A 83 -33.15 -3.06 -20.16
C CYS A 83 -34.26 -3.60 -19.23
N MET A 84 -34.15 -3.30 -17.93
CA MET A 84 -35.21 -3.00 -16.95
C MET A 84 -34.54 -3.01 -15.56
N SER A 85 -34.42 -1.90 -14.83
CA SER A 85 -35.47 -1.05 -14.23
C SER A 85 -35.99 -1.60 -12.89
N LYS A 86 -35.74 -0.80 -11.84
CA LYS A 86 -36.18 -0.89 -10.44
C LYS A 86 -37.59 -1.48 -10.26
N TRP A 87 -37.82 -2.12 -9.11
CA TRP A 87 -38.90 -1.72 -8.18
C TRP A 87 -38.59 -2.12 -6.73
N MET A 88 -39.27 -1.49 -5.76
CA MET A 88 -39.06 -1.68 -4.32
C MET A 88 -40.00 -2.75 -3.74
N ILE A 89 -39.55 -3.46 -2.69
CA ILE A 89 -40.44 -3.95 -1.62
C ILE A 89 -39.74 -3.69 -0.27
N SER A 90 -40.50 -3.21 0.71
CA SER A 90 -40.11 -3.04 2.11
C SER A 90 -41.07 -3.81 3.03
N SER A 91 -40.75 -3.91 4.32
CA SER A 91 -41.51 -4.64 5.36
C SER A 91 -41.54 -6.18 5.18
N GLY A 92 -41.86 -6.99 6.19
CA GLY A 92 -42.19 -6.67 7.59
C GLY A 92 -42.48 -7.95 8.39
N ARG A 93 -42.21 -7.96 9.70
CA ARG A 93 -42.52 -9.10 10.58
C ARG A 93 -44.01 -9.11 10.96
N ALA A 94 -44.62 -10.30 11.03
CA ALA A 94 -45.29 -10.80 12.25
C ALA A 94 -45.82 -12.24 12.05
N ALA A 95 -45.97 -12.98 13.14
CA ALA A 95 -46.47 -14.35 13.15
C ALA A 95 -48.01 -14.40 13.24
N CYS A 96 -48.61 -15.51 12.79
CA CYS A 96 -49.36 -16.39 13.70
C CYS A 96 -49.71 -17.75 13.07
N ALA A 97 -49.86 -18.74 13.94
CA ALA A 97 -50.45 -20.07 13.74
C ALA A 97 -51.32 -20.35 14.99
N PRO A 98 -52.05 -21.48 15.14
CA PRO A 98 -52.20 -22.62 14.24
C PRO A 98 -53.68 -23.06 14.03
N GLU A 99 -53.91 -24.14 13.28
CA GLU A 99 -54.76 -25.24 13.80
C GLU A 99 -54.40 -26.57 13.10
N THR A 100 -54.78 -27.71 13.71
CA THR A 100 -54.59 -29.05 13.16
C THR A 100 -55.90 -29.84 13.14
N LYS A 101 -56.09 -30.71 12.13
CA LYS A 101 -57.05 -31.82 12.19
C LYS A 101 -56.59 -32.98 11.31
N ASN A 102 -56.85 -34.20 11.76
CA ASN A 102 -56.23 -35.42 11.24
C ASN A 102 -57.29 -36.55 11.12
N LYS A 103 -57.51 -37.06 9.90
CA LYS A 103 -58.26 -38.28 9.54
C LYS A 103 -57.77 -38.76 8.16
N GLY A 104 -57.58 -40.06 7.85
CA GLY A 104 -57.54 -41.25 8.70
C GLY A 104 -58.01 -42.54 7.98
N ASN A 105 -57.10 -43.48 7.69
CA ASN A 105 -57.33 -44.84 7.12
C ASN A 105 -57.98 -44.89 5.70
N THR A 106 -57.89 -45.92 4.84
CA THR A 106 -57.78 -47.40 5.06
C THR A 106 -56.98 -48.18 4.00
N MET A 107 -55.99 -48.96 4.46
CA MET A 107 -55.71 -50.39 4.16
C MET A 107 -56.34 -51.13 2.92
N LYS A 108 -55.51 -51.74 2.04
CA LYS A 108 -55.33 -53.21 1.76
C LYS A 108 -55.16 -53.70 0.29
N ARG A 109 -53.99 -54.32 0.03
CA ARG A 109 -53.70 -55.62 -0.68
C ARG A 109 -54.29 -55.97 -2.08
N LEU A 110 -53.39 -56.23 -3.05
CA LEU A 110 -53.02 -57.55 -3.68
C LEU A 110 -51.76 -57.33 -4.57
N GLN A 111 -50.65 -58.10 -4.60
CA GLN A 111 -50.42 -59.49 -5.09
C GLN A 111 -50.99 -59.72 -6.51
N ARG A 112 -50.30 -60.26 -7.54
CA ARG A 112 -49.04 -61.07 -7.71
C ARG A 112 -48.65 -61.02 -9.24
N VAL A 113 -47.53 -61.47 -9.85
CA VAL A 113 -46.26 -62.20 -9.54
C VAL A 113 -45.25 -62.00 -10.74
N LEU A 114 -44.15 -62.76 -10.83
CA LEU A 114 -43.17 -62.91 -11.95
C LEU A 114 -42.06 -61.81 -12.03
N THR A 115 -40.79 -61.96 -11.65
CA THR A 115 -39.74 -63.04 -11.69
C THR A 115 -38.77 -62.88 -12.86
N GLY A 116 -37.50 -62.51 -12.59
CA GLY A 116 -36.40 -62.62 -13.56
C GLY A 116 -35.12 -61.83 -13.22
N MET A 117 -34.04 -62.56 -12.87
CA MET A 117 -32.63 -62.14 -12.91
C MET A 117 -32.12 -61.01 -11.96
N LEU A 118 -30.85 -61.00 -11.52
CA LEU A 118 -30.24 -61.86 -10.48
C LEU A 118 -28.88 -61.23 -10.07
N CYS A 119 -28.66 -60.96 -8.78
CA CYS A 119 -27.38 -60.55 -8.15
C CYS A 119 -26.79 -59.17 -8.55
N ALA A 120 -26.11 -58.40 -7.68
CA ALA A 120 -25.80 -58.59 -6.24
C ALA A 120 -25.68 -57.25 -5.46
N ALA A 121 -25.80 -57.37 -4.13
CA ALA A 121 -25.21 -56.54 -3.07
C ALA A 121 -25.42 -55.01 -3.03
N GLN A 122 -26.33 -54.60 -2.14
CA GLN A 122 -26.08 -53.68 -1.01
C GLN A 122 -25.59 -52.24 -1.33
N LEU A 123 -26.49 -51.25 -1.26
CA LEU A 123 -26.86 -50.49 -0.05
C LEU A 123 -25.85 -49.39 0.34
N CYS A 124 -26.15 -48.16 -0.10
CA CYS A 124 -25.79 -46.96 0.66
C CYS A 124 -26.97 -45.97 0.57
N GLY A 125 -27.91 -46.08 1.52
CA GLY A 125 -29.05 -45.18 1.62
C GLY A 125 -28.69 -43.92 2.41
N CYS A 126 -29.42 -42.82 2.18
CA CYS A 126 -29.26 -41.60 2.97
C CYS A 126 -29.62 -41.85 4.44
N ALA A 127 -28.62 -41.99 5.30
CA ALA A 127 -28.75 -41.95 6.74
C ALA A 127 -27.95 -40.75 7.26
N SER A 128 -28.56 -39.93 8.11
CA SER A 128 -27.86 -38.84 8.80
C SER A 128 -26.78 -39.45 9.69
N ALA A 129 -25.51 -39.28 9.31
CA ALA A 129 -24.41 -39.68 10.17
C ALA A 129 -24.52 -38.92 11.50
N PRO A 130 -24.48 -39.60 12.67
CA PRO A 130 -24.25 -38.90 13.92
C PRO A 130 -22.92 -38.15 13.82
N VAL A 131 -22.87 -36.91 14.31
CA VAL A 131 -21.60 -36.24 14.55
C VAL A 131 -20.85 -37.09 15.59
N GLN A 132 -19.86 -37.85 15.14
CA GLN A 132 -19.02 -38.63 16.05
C GLN A 132 -18.23 -37.63 16.92
N PRO A 133 -18.25 -37.78 18.27
CA PRO A 133 -17.36 -37.03 19.12
C PRO A 133 -15.91 -37.29 18.71
N SER A 134 -15.11 -36.23 18.53
CA SER A 134 -13.72 -36.32 18.11
C SER A 134 -12.93 -37.27 19.03
N GLY A 135 -12.31 -38.29 18.44
CA GLY A 135 -11.53 -39.27 19.19
C GLY A 135 -10.28 -38.62 19.82
N PRO A 136 -9.89 -38.99 21.05
CA PRO A 136 -8.67 -38.48 21.67
C PRO A 136 -7.44 -38.99 20.90
N GLY A 137 -6.79 -38.09 20.15
CA GLY A 137 -5.67 -38.46 19.28
C GLY A 137 -5.28 -37.42 18.22
N GLN A 138 -6.13 -36.43 17.93
CA GLN A 138 -5.68 -35.25 17.16
C GLN A 138 -4.70 -34.43 18.02
N THR A 139 -3.45 -34.36 17.59
CA THR A 139 -2.44 -33.46 18.14
C THR A 139 -2.72 -32.04 17.66
N THR A 140 -3.45 -31.25 18.45
CA THR A 140 -3.64 -29.82 18.16
C THR A 140 -2.29 -29.14 18.00
N GLN A 141 -2.03 -28.59 16.82
CA GLN A 141 -0.88 -27.74 16.56
C GLN A 141 -1.23 -26.29 16.89
N THR A 142 -0.30 -25.55 17.50
CA THR A 142 -0.46 -24.12 17.80
C THR A 142 0.63 -23.33 17.11
N LEU A 143 0.25 -22.31 16.35
CA LEU A 143 1.17 -21.34 15.76
C LEU A 143 1.13 -20.04 16.59
N ARG A 144 2.29 -19.46 16.93
CA ARG A 144 2.36 -18.17 17.63
C ARG A 144 2.35 -17.05 16.60
N PHE A 145 1.43 -16.10 16.76
CA PHE A 145 1.24 -14.97 15.86
C PHE A 145 1.52 -13.66 16.57
N ILE A 146 2.61 -12.98 16.20
CA ILE A 146 2.97 -11.68 16.79
C ILE A 146 2.43 -10.54 15.93
N VAL A 147 1.64 -9.67 16.57
CA VAL A 147 1.15 -8.42 16.00
C VAL A 147 1.80 -7.26 16.76
N SER A 148 2.40 -6.31 16.05
CA SER A 148 2.98 -5.12 16.71
C SER A 148 1.89 -4.12 17.08
N GLU A 149 1.97 -3.58 18.29
CA GLU A 149 0.97 -2.65 18.86
C GLU A 149 0.82 -1.37 18.04
N ASP A 150 1.87 -0.95 17.34
CA ASP A 150 1.88 0.20 16.43
C ASP A 150 1.10 -0.04 15.12
N LEU A 151 0.65 -1.27 14.84
CA LEU A 151 -0.30 -1.56 13.75
C LEU A 151 -1.75 -1.16 14.10
N GLY A 152 -2.05 -0.88 15.37
CA GLY A 152 -3.37 -0.43 15.83
C GLY A 152 -4.36 -1.56 16.13
N ALA A 153 -5.46 -1.19 16.80
CA ALA A 153 -6.43 -2.14 17.35
C ALA A 153 -7.16 -2.98 16.28
N ASP A 154 -7.47 -2.40 15.12
CA ASP A 154 -8.19 -3.09 14.04
C ASP A 154 -7.39 -4.27 13.44
N MET A 155 -6.06 -4.13 13.42
CA MET A 155 -5.13 -5.18 12.95
C MET A 155 -4.98 -6.31 13.98
N LEU A 156 -5.05 -6.00 15.28
CA LEU A 156 -5.08 -7.00 16.35
C LEU A 156 -6.43 -7.76 16.35
N ALA A 157 -7.55 -7.04 16.29
CA ALA A 157 -8.89 -7.66 16.26
C ALA A 157 -9.09 -8.55 15.02
N ALA A 158 -8.53 -8.18 13.87
CA ALA A 158 -8.53 -9.03 12.67
C ALA A 158 -7.61 -10.27 12.83
N ALA A 159 -6.49 -10.16 13.55
CA ALA A 159 -5.63 -11.29 13.87
C ALA A 159 -6.32 -12.30 14.81
N ASP A 160 -7.09 -11.81 15.79
CA ASP A 160 -7.94 -12.65 16.65
C ASP A 160 -9.05 -13.35 15.84
N ALA A 161 -9.75 -12.61 14.96
CA ALA A 161 -10.76 -13.18 14.06
C ALA A 161 -10.18 -14.21 13.07
N PHE A 162 -8.92 -14.04 12.66
CA PHE A 162 -8.16 -15.01 11.87
C PHE A 162 -7.79 -16.27 12.68
N ALA A 163 -7.40 -16.14 13.95
CA ALA A 163 -7.16 -17.27 14.84
C ALA A 163 -8.43 -18.10 15.08
N ASP A 164 -9.56 -17.44 15.38
CA ASP A 164 -10.88 -18.07 15.49
C ASP A 164 -11.29 -18.80 14.19
N ARG A 165 -10.99 -18.19 13.03
CA ARG A 165 -11.24 -18.79 11.72
C ARG A 165 -10.40 -20.06 11.51
N VAL A 166 -9.11 -20.05 11.85
CA VAL A 166 -8.23 -21.23 11.76
C VAL A 166 -8.69 -22.34 12.70
N ALA A 167 -9.02 -22.03 13.96
CA ALA A 167 -9.54 -22.99 14.93
C ALA A 167 -10.87 -23.61 14.46
N ARG A 168 -11.80 -22.78 13.97
CA ARG A 168 -13.13 -23.22 13.51
C ARG A 168 -13.06 -24.06 12.23
N VAL A 169 -12.23 -23.70 11.25
CA VAL A 169 -12.16 -24.40 9.95
C VAL A 169 -11.33 -25.70 10.04
N SER A 170 -10.34 -25.77 10.93
CA SER A 170 -9.60 -27.02 11.24
C SER A 170 -10.31 -27.96 12.22
N GLY A 171 -11.46 -27.55 12.80
CA GLY A 171 -12.14 -28.29 13.87
C GLY A 171 -11.34 -28.39 15.18
N GLY A 172 -10.37 -27.51 15.40
CA GLY A 172 -9.45 -27.53 16.55
C GLY A 172 -8.13 -28.29 16.32
N GLY A 173 -7.90 -28.82 15.12
CA GLY A 173 -6.62 -29.44 14.75
C GLY A 173 -5.47 -28.42 14.64
N LEU A 174 -5.76 -27.20 14.21
CA LEU A 174 -4.82 -26.08 14.14
C LEU A 174 -5.38 -24.87 14.91
N THR A 175 -4.56 -24.28 15.76
CA THR A 175 -4.90 -23.13 16.61
C THR A 175 -3.82 -22.05 16.52
N ILE A 176 -4.13 -20.82 16.91
CA ILE A 176 -3.19 -19.70 16.86
C ILE A 176 -3.18 -18.95 18.20
N ASP A 177 -1.98 -18.75 18.75
CA ASP A 177 -1.71 -17.93 19.94
C ASP A 177 -1.37 -16.50 19.46
N VAL A 178 -2.37 -15.61 19.41
CA VAL A 178 -2.20 -14.21 19.03
C VAL A 178 -1.64 -13.41 20.20
N ARG A 179 -0.58 -12.65 19.97
CA ARG A 179 0.13 -11.91 21.02
C ARG A 179 0.54 -10.53 20.50
N THR A 180 0.42 -9.51 21.35
CA THR A 180 1.14 -8.27 21.08
C THR A 180 2.64 -8.46 21.31
N GLY A 181 3.46 -7.82 20.48
CA GLY A 181 4.91 -7.91 20.61
C GLY A 181 5.64 -7.29 19.43
N ARG A 182 6.98 -7.21 19.53
CA ARG A 182 7.81 -6.62 18.49
C ARG A 182 7.97 -7.61 17.32
N ALA A 183 7.18 -7.44 16.25
CA ALA A 183 7.38 -8.22 15.03
C ALA A 183 8.70 -7.84 14.35
N GLU A 184 9.59 -8.81 14.13
CA GLU A 184 10.89 -8.60 13.46
C GLU A 184 11.21 -9.78 12.55
N PHE A 185 11.65 -9.49 11.31
CA PHE A 185 12.00 -10.49 10.31
C PHE A 185 12.99 -11.54 10.83
N GLY A 186 14.03 -11.10 11.57
CA GLY A 186 15.03 -12.01 12.13
C GLY A 186 14.50 -12.93 13.24
N ALA A 187 13.41 -12.57 13.92
CA ALA A 187 12.75 -13.40 14.92
C ALA A 187 11.87 -14.47 14.25
N LEU A 188 11.09 -14.06 13.23
CA LEU A 188 10.32 -14.97 12.38
C LEU A 188 11.24 -15.99 11.66
N SER A 189 12.35 -15.53 11.10
CA SER A 189 13.38 -16.34 10.42
C SER A 189 13.95 -17.47 11.31
N ARG A 190 14.12 -17.20 12.62
CA ARG A 190 14.58 -18.19 13.61
C ARG A 190 13.51 -19.15 14.13
N GLY A 191 12.22 -18.85 13.91
CA GLY A 191 11.13 -19.55 14.58
C GLY A 191 10.91 -19.08 16.03
N ASP A 192 11.28 -17.84 16.38
CA ASP A 192 10.92 -17.25 17.67
C ASP A 192 9.39 -17.04 17.77
N ALA A 193 8.71 -16.96 16.62
CA ALA A 193 7.27 -17.16 16.42
C ALA A 193 7.02 -17.70 15.00
N GLU A 194 5.85 -18.29 14.76
CA GLU A 194 5.50 -18.94 13.48
C GLU A 194 4.89 -17.96 12.46
N LEU A 195 4.18 -16.92 12.92
CA LEU A 195 3.48 -15.93 12.09
C LEU A 195 3.76 -14.50 12.60
N MET A 196 3.86 -13.52 11.68
CA MET A 196 3.96 -12.09 12.00
C MET A 196 3.30 -11.20 10.95
N LEU A 197 2.72 -10.08 11.38
CA LEU A 197 2.40 -8.96 10.49
C LEU A 197 3.60 -8.01 10.39
N LEU A 198 4.21 -7.91 9.21
CA LEU A 198 5.39 -7.09 8.93
C LEU A 198 5.03 -5.96 7.96
N ARG A 199 5.34 -4.71 8.33
CA ARG A 199 5.26 -3.55 7.42
C ARG A 199 6.26 -3.72 6.28
N ASN A 200 5.95 -3.17 5.10
CA ASN A 200 6.87 -3.18 3.96
C ASN A 200 8.29 -2.67 4.32
N THR A 201 8.39 -1.63 5.16
CA THR A 201 9.66 -1.05 5.63
C THR A 201 10.47 -1.94 6.58
N GLN A 202 9.87 -2.98 7.17
CA GLN A 202 10.59 -3.98 7.97
C GLN A 202 11.18 -5.06 7.07
N LEU A 203 10.43 -5.50 6.04
CA LEU A 203 10.91 -6.45 5.03
C LEU A 203 11.99 -5.82 4.13
N ALA A 204 11.82 -4.58 3.70
CA ALA A 204 12.80 -3.81 2.91
C ALA A 204 14.18 -3.69 3.57
N ARG A 205 14.25 -3.76 4.91
CA ARG A 205 15.52 -3.75 5.68
C ARG A 205 16.22 -5.12 5.71
N ALA A 206 15.49 -6.20 5.46
CA ALA A 206 16.04 -7.56 5.39
C ALA A 206 16.35 -7.96 3.94
N ASN A 207 15.44 -7.65 3.02
CA ASN A 207 15.58 -7.86 1.58
C ASN A 207 15.15 -6.58 0.85
N SER A 208 16.12 -5.91 0.22
CA SER A 208 15.92 -4.58 -0.40
C SER A 208 14.88 -4.59 -1.53
N MET A 209 14.61 -5.74 -2.16
CA MET A 209 13.56 -5.90 -3.17
C MET A 209 12.21 -5.38 -2.68
N PHE A 210 11.86 -5.57 -1.40
CA PHE A 210 10.57 -5.11 -0.86
C PHE A 210 10.38 -3.58 -0.93
N SER A 211 11.44 -2.80 -1.02
CA SER A 211 11.38 -1.35 -1.26
C SER A 211 10.62 -1.01 -2.56
N MET A 212 10.68 -1.91 -3.55
CA MET A 212 9.97 -1.82 -4.83
C MET A 212 8.46 -1.65 -4.63
N PHE A 213 7.85 -2.41 -3.72
CA PHE A 213 6.38 -2.43 -3.53
C PHE A 213 5.77 -1.11 -3.04
N THR A 214 6.60 -0.09 -2.77
CA THR A 214 6.19 1.25 -2.34
C THR A 214 6.69 2.37 -3.27
N LEU A 215 7.14 2.02 -4.48
CA LEU A 215 7.56 3.01 -5.49
C LEU A 215 6.36 3.73 -6.15
N PRO A 216 6.52 4.99 -6.60
CA PRO A 216 5.51 5.79 -7.28
C PRO A 216 4.76 5.09 -8.42
N PHE A 217 3.43 5.06 -8.38
CA PHE A 217 2.56 4.60 -9.47
C PHE A 217 2.79 3.14 -9.92
N LEU A 218 3.26 2.25 -9.02
CA LEU A 218 3.41 0.81 -9.27
C LEU A 218 2.06 0.04 -9.34
N TYR A 219 0.97 0.66 -8.92
CA TYR A 219 -0.38 0.09 -8.97
C TYR A 219 -1.39 1.14 -9.42
N ASP A 220 -2.56 0.71 -9.89
CA ASP A 220 -3.64 1.61 -10.25
C ASP A 220 -4.34 2.20 -9.03
N ASP A 221 -4.69 1.32 -8.10
CA ASP A 221 -5.47 1.59 -6.90
C ASP A 221 -5.23 0.47 -5.86
N ASN A 222 -6.02 0.48 -4.79
CA ASN A 222 -6.05 -0.58 -3.77
C ASN A 222 -6.32 -1.99 -4.35
N ARG A 223 -7.15 -2.09 -5.39
CA ARG A 223 -7.58 -3.35 -5.99
C ARG A 223 -6.53 -3.95 -6.90
N HIS A 224 -5.84 -3.16 -7.72
CA HIS A 224 -4.68 -3.61 -8.48
C HIS A 224 -3.59 -4.10 -7.51
N MET A 225 -3.28 -3.36 -6.43
CA MET A 225 -2.30 -3.82 -5.44
C MET A 225 -2.69 -5.17 -4.81
N SER A 226 -3.93 -5.30 -4.35
CA SER A 226 -4.43 -6.54 -3.73
C SER A 226 -4.41 -7.73 -4.71
N LEU A 227 -4.90 -7.53 -5.95
CA LEU A 227 -4.91 -8.57 -6.98
C LEU A 227 -3.50 -9.01 -7.39
N ALA A 228 -2.58 -8.06 -7.61
CA ALA A 228 -1.21 -8.33 -8.02
C ALA A 228 -0.43 -9.04 -6.91
N LEU A 229 -0.33 -8.43 -5.71
CA LEU A 229 0.53 -8.95 -4.65
C LEU A 229 0.03 -10.26 -4.03
N ASN A 230 -1.26 -10.61 -4.21
CA ASN A 230 -1.82 -11.88 -3.76
C ASN A 230 -1.94 -12.95 -4.87
N ALA A 231 -1.65 -12.62 -6.13
CA ALA A 231 -1.60 -13.60 -7.21
C ALA A 231 -0.53 -14.67 -6.98
N GLN A 232 -0.84 -15.94 -7.30
CA GLN A 232 0.03 -17.08 -7.00
C GLN A 232 1.43 -16.97 -7.62
N ASN A 233 1.53 -16.46 -8.84
CA ASN A 233 2.78 -16.25 -9.57
C ASN A 233 3.63 -15.11 -8.97
N VAL A 234 3.02 -13.98 -8.63
CA VAL A 234 3.69 -12.86 -7.94
C VAL A 234 4.18 -13.33 -6.57
N ARG A 235 3.31 -13.93 -5.75
CA ARG A 235 3.70 -14.52 -4.45
C ARG A 235 4.79 -15.58 -4.56
N ALA A 236 4.80 -16.39 -5.62
CA ALA A 236 5.87 -17.35 -5.87
C ALA A 236 7.21 -16.64 -6.15
N GLN A 237 7.24 -15.63 -7.04
CA GLN A 237 8.46 -14.85 -7.32
C GLN A 237 8.95 -14.08 -6.09
N VAL A 238 8.05 -13.51 -5.28
CA VAL A 238 8.41 -12.85 -4.00
C VAL A 238 9.04 -13.85 -3.02
N ASN A 239 8.43 -15.03 -2.84
CA ASN A 239 8.97 -16.08 -1.99
C ASN A 239 10.27 -16.70 -2.53
N GLU A 240 10.48 -16.71 -3.85
CA GLU A 240 11.76 -17.09 -4.47
C GLU A 240 12.89 -16.14 -4.03
N THR A 241 12.63 -14.83 -3.90
CA THR A 241 13.64 -13.88 -3.34
C THR A 241 13.89 -14.06 -1.84
N LEU A 242 12.94 -14.67 -1.11
CA LEU A 242 13.08 -15.00 0.32
C LEU A 242 13.62 -16.41 0.57
N ALA A 243 13.88 -17.20 -0.48
CA ALA A 243 14.39 -18.55 -0.36
C ALA A 243 15.71 -18.59 0.43
N GLY A 244 15.81 -19.53 1.37
CA GLY A 244 16.94 -19.65 2.29
C GLY A 244 16.97 -18.64 3.46
N GLN A 245 16.06 -17.64 3.49
CA GLN A 245 15.98 -16.67 4.60
C GLN A 245 15.09 -17.15 5.78
N GLY A 246 14.48 -18.33 5.68
CA GLY A 246 13.61 -18.92 6.72
C GLY A 246 12.23 -18.26 6.84
N VAL A 247 11.88 -17.33 5.94
CA VAL A 247 10.63 -16.58 5.95
C VAL A 247 9.92 -16.74 4.60
N SER A 248 8.59 -16.81 4.64
CA SER A 248 7.72 -16.71 3.46
C SER A 248 6.57 -15.71 3.69
N VAL A 249 5.98 -15.19 2.63
CA VAL A 249 4.77 -14.33 2.69
C VAL A 249 3.52 -15.12 2.30
N LEU A 250 2.51 -15.06 3.17
CA LEU A 250 1.22 -15.75 3.03
C LEU A 250 0.14 -14.86 2.40
N THR A 251 0.13 -13.56 2.70
CA THR A 251 -0.73 -12.57 2.02
C THR A 251 -0.14 -11.18 2.17
N ALA A 252 -0.30 -10.34 1.15
CA ALA A 252 -0.14 -8.89 1.25
C ALA A 252 -1.52 -8.26 1.51
N ILE A 253 -1.59 -7.26 2.38
CA ILE A 253 -2.83 -6.61 2.82
C ILE A 253 -2.69 -5.11 2.54
N TYR A 254 -3.63 -4.52 1.81
CA TYR A 254 -3.71 -3.08 1.62
C TYR A 254 -4.05 -2.34 2.93
N THR A 255 -3.23 -1.35 3.30
CA THR A 255 -3.47 -0.52 4.49
C THR A 255 -3.50 0.99 4.16
N GLY A 256 -3.96 1.35 2.96
CA GLY A 256 -4.15 2.74 2.54
C GLY A 256 -3.15 3.26 1.50
N GLY A 257 -3.59 4.27 0.75
CA GLY A 257 -2.87 4.91 -0.33
C GLY A 257 -2.53 6.38 -0.04
N LEU A 258 -1.60 6.93 -0.83
CA LEU A 258 -1.25 8.34 -0.84
C LEU A 258 -1.85 9.05 -2.06
N PHE A 259 -2.43 10.21 -1.80
CA PHE A 259 -3.11 11.10 -2.75
C PHE A 259 -2.33 12.41 -2.89
N PHE A 260 -2.61 13.17 -3.94
CA PHE A 260 -2.20 14.57 -4.02
C PHE A 260 -3.42 15.47 -3.87
N VAL A 261 -3.32 16.49 -3.02
CA VAL A 261 -4.21 17.65 -3.06
C VAL A 261 -3.44 18.80 -3.70
N SER A 262 -4.04 19.52 -4.65
CA SER A 262 -3.41 20.63 -5.39
C SER A 262 -4.37 21.80 -5.57
N ASP A 263 -3.87 23.04 -5.54
CA ASP A 263 -4.59 24.24 -5.99
C ASP A 263 -4.23 24.63 -7.45
N ALA A 264 -3.09 24.14 -7.94
CA ALA A 264 -2.44 24.65 -9.15
C ALA A 264 -2.63 23.76 -10.39
N SER A 265 -2.84 22.45 -10.23
CA SER A 265 -2.84 21.51 -11.35
C SER A 265 -3.66 20.25 -11.09
N GLU A 266 -4.27 19.70 -12.13
CA GLU A 266 -5.01 18.43 -12.10
C GLU A 266 -4.08 17.19 -12.06
N LEU A 267 -2.77 17.34 -12.32
CA LEU A 267 -1.77 16.26 -12.30
C LEU A 267 -2.11 15.01 -13.13
N ARG A 268 -2.78 15.19 -14.28
CA ARG A 268 -3.26 14.05 -15.09
C ARG A 268 -2.13 13.34 -15.83
N THR A 269 -1.14 14.08 -16.30
CA THR A 269 -0.11 13.61 -17.23
C THR A 269 1.30 13.79 -16.65
N PRO A 270 2.33 13.12 -17.19
CA PRO A 270 3.72 13.27 -16.74
C PRO A 270 4.27 14.71 -16.82
N ASP A 271 3.67 15.58 -17.64
CA ASP A 271 4.11 16.97 -17.79
C ASP A 271 3.46 17.94 -16.80
N ASP A 272 2.33 17.58 -16.18
CA ASP A 272 1.63 18.40 -15.19
C ASP A 272 2.36 18.51 -13.85
N PHE A 273 3.37 17.65 -13.64
CA PHE A 273 4.29 17.67 -12.50
C PHE A 273 5.46 18.66 -12.67
N ARG A 274 5.69 19.17 -13.87
CA ARG A 274 6.90 19.95 -14.19
C ARG A 274 6.93 21.29 -13.44
N ASP A 275 8.05 21.57 -12.78
CA ASP A 275 8.29 22.76 -11.96
C ASP A 275 7.34 22.94 -10.76
N LEU A 276 6.46 21.97 -10.49
CA LEU A 276 5.46 22.03 -9.43
C LEU A 276 6.10 21.77 -8.04
N PRO A 277 5.93 22.67 -7.05
CA PRO A 277 6.36 22.42 -5.68
C PRO A 277 5.39 21.47 -4.95
N ILE A 278 5.90 20.32 -4.50
CA ILE A 278 5.11 19.28 -3.82
C ILE A 278 5.71 19.00 -2.44
N ALA A 279 4.92 19.17 -1.37
CA ALA A 279 5.31 18.70 -0.04
C ALA A 279 5.13 17.17 0.05
N MET A 280 6.22 16.44 0.32
CA MET A 280 6.25 14.97 0.35
C MET A 280 6.97 14.40 1.59
N ARG A 281 6.52 13.23 2.02
CA ARG A 281 7.02 12.42 3.14
C ARG A 281 8.41 11.87 2.84
N THR A 282 9.31 12.00 3.81
CA THR A 282 10.71 11.53 3.75
C THR A 282 10.90 10.02 3.99
N ASP A 283 9.87 9.20 3.75
CA ASP A 283 9.89 7.75 4.03
C ASP A 283 10.59 6.89 2.98
N SER A 284 10.86 7.43 1.78
CA SER A 284 11.73 6.80 0.76
C SER A 284 12.45 7.85 -0.07
N SER A 285 13.79 7.79 -0.14
CA SER A 285 14.61 8.65 -1.03
C SER A 285 14.29 8.44 -2.50
N ASP A 286 13.95 7.21 -2.85
CA ASP A 286 13.79 6.79 -4.24
C ASP A 286 12.42 7.24 -4.75
N LYS A 287 11.41 7.28 -3.86
CA LYS A 287 10.11 7.94 -4.12
C LYS A 287 10.30 9.42 -4.50
N LEU A 288 11.11 10.17 -3.74
CA LEU A 288 11.40 11.58 -4.03
C LEU A 288 12.21 11.75 -5.34
N THR A 289 13.16 10.84 -5.59
CA THR A 289 13.97 10.83 -6.82
C THR A 289 13.12 10.56 -8.06
N LEU A 290 12.20 9.60 -8.00
CA LEU A 290 11.30 9.25 -9.10
C LEU A 290 10.29 10.37 -9.40
N LEU A 291 9.65 10.97 -8.38
CA LEU A 291 8.80 12.15 -8.62
C LEU A 291 9.62 13.34 -9.16
N GLY A 292 10.84 13.55 -8.67
CA GLY A 292 11.76 14.55 -9.19
C GLY A 292 12.12 14.34 -10.67
N ALA A 293 12.14 13.10 -11.16
CA ALA A 293 12.39 12.78 -12.57
C ALA A 293 11.24 13.15 -13.52
N LEU A 294 10.02 13.39 -12.99
CA LEU A 294 8.93 14.04 -13.75
C LEU A 294 9.11 15.57 -13.85
N GLY A 295 10.14 16.13 -13.20
CA GLY A 295 10.38 17.57 -13.10
C GLY A 295 9.74 18.23 -11.88
N ALA A 296 9.19 17.46 -10.93
CA ALA A 296 8.59 18.00 -9.71
C ALA A 296 9.64 18.61 -8.78
N ARG A 297 9.33 19.76 -8.19
CA ARG A 297 10.13 20.43 -7.17
C ARG A 297 9.77 19.87 -5.79
N VAL A 298 10.14 18.62 -5.57
CA VAL A 298 9.83 17.88 -4.35
C VAL A 298 10.47 18.55 -3.13
N VAL A 299 9.64 18.89 -2.13
CA VAL A 299 10.06 19.50 -0.87
C VAL A 299 9.81 18.50 0.28
N PRO A 300 10.85 18.09 1.03
CA PRO A 300 10.74 17.03 2.03
C PRO A 300 10.16 17.52 3.38
N TYR A 301 9.16 16.81 3.89
CA TYR A 301 8.53 17.02 5.20
C TYR A 301 8.32 15.69 5.95
N SER A 302 8.07 15.77 7.26
CA SER A 302 7.51 14.64 8.04
C SER A 302 6.00 14.53 7.80
N LYS A 303 5.43 13.32 7.89
CA LYS A 303 4.01 13.04 7.61
C LYS A 303 3.06 14.10 8.19
N ASP A 304 3.18 14.36 9.49
CA ASP A 304 2.22 15.17 10.24
C ASP A 304 2.39 16.68 9.99
N ALA A 305 3.46 17.09 9.30
CA ALA A 305 3.73 18.48 8.94
C ALA A 305 3.24 18.86 7.53
N ILE A 306 2.91 17.89 6.67
CA ILE A 306 2.55 18.14 5.26
C ILE A 306 1.24 18.92 5.11
N PRO A 307 0.15 18.65 5.85
CA PRO A 307 -1.08 19.41 5.69
C PRO A 307 -0.89 20.90 6.05
N ALA A 308 -0.12 21.17 7.10
CA ALA A 308 0.28 22.52 7.51
C ALA A 308 1.41 23.14 6.66
N ALA A 309 1.89 22.44 5.63
CA ALA A 309 2.83 22.98 4.65
C ALA A 309 2.12 23.54 3.40
N PHE A 310 0.84 23.22 3.18
CA PHE A 310 0.04 23.75 2.07
C PHE A 310 -0.13 25.29 2.19
N ASP A 311 -0.10 26.01 1.06
CA ASP A 311 -0.03 27.48 0.96
C ASP A 311 1.15 28.15 1.72
N THR A 312 2.17 27.38 2.14
CA THR A 312 3.37 27.95 2.78
C THR A 312 4.49 28.24 1.79
N GLN A 313 5.41 29.13 2.20
CA GLN A 313 6.66 29.37 1.48
C GLN A 313 7.77 28.47 2.04
N ALA A 314 8.35 27.62 1.18
CA ALA A 314 9.42 26.69 1.53
C ALA A 314 10.73 27.02 0.82
N GLN A 315 11.84 26.42 1.28
CA GLN A 315 13.11 26.40 0.54
C GLN A 315 13.22 25.09 -0.23
N TYR A 316 13.22 25.17 -1.56
CA TYR A 316 13.55 24.07 -2.46
C TYR A 316 15.05 24.09 -2.78
N LEU A 317 15.67 22.91 -2.75
CA LEU A 317 17.08 22.70 -3.13
C LEU A 317 17.12 21.84 -4.42
N PRO A 318 17.48 22.43 -5.57
CA PRO A 318 17.67 21.67 -6.81
C PRO A 318 18.71 20.55 -6.69
N SER A 319 18.43 19.40 -7.29
CA SER A 319 19.31 18.22 -7.26
C SER A 319 20.58 18.35 -8.12
N ASP A 320 20.63 19.34 -9.01
CA ASP A 320 21.75 19.64 -9.91
C ASP A 320 22.80 20.60 -9.30
N GLY A 321 22.59 21.03 -8.06
CA GLY A 321 23.48 21.96 -7.36
C GLY A 321 23.26 23.44 -7.69
N GLN A 322 22.17 23.80 -8.36
CA GLN A 322 21.74 25.20 -8.45
C GLN A 322 21.46 25.82 -7.06
N THR A 323 21.43 27.15 -7.00
CA THR A 323 21.12 27.89 -5.77
C THR A 323 19.74 27.53 -5.21
N PRO A 324 19.57 27.45 -3.87
CA PRO A 324 18.26 27.28 -3.25
C PRO A 324 17.24 28.31 -3.73
N GLN A 325 15.98 27.89 -3.86
CA GLN A 325 14.87 28.72 -4.35
C GLN A 325 13.75 28.76 -3.30
N THR A 326 13.17 29.94 -3.06
CA THR A 326 11.90 30.03 -2.35
C THR A 326 10.76 29.60 -3.28
N VAL A 327 9.90 28.68 -2.82
CA VAL A 327 8.75 28.17 -3.58
C VAL A 327 7.47 28.23 -2.74
N ALA A 328 6.32 28.41 -3.38
CA ALA A 328 5.01 28.27 -2.76
C ALA A 328 4.56 26.80 -2.86
N ILE A 329 4.11 26.19 -1.76
CA ILE A 329 3.60 24.82 -1.75
C ILE A 329 2.11 24.82 -2.11
N GLY A 330 1.83 24.68 -3.41
CA GLY A 330 0.48 24.49 -3.95
C GLY A 330 0.05 23.03 -4.07
N THR A 331 0.83 22.06 -3.58
CA THR A 331 0.51 20.62 -3.68
C THR A 331 1.10 19.82 -2.51
N ALA A 332 0.33 18.87 -1.98
CA ALA A 332 0.68 18.06 -0.81
C ALA A 332 0.38 16.56 -0.99
N GLU A 333 1.31 15.70 -0.56
CA GLU A 333 1.12 14.25 -0.42
C GLU A 333 0.40 13.92 0.90
N VAL A 334 -0.82 13.37 0.81
CA VAL A 334 -1.68 13.09 1.97
C VAL A 334 -2.30 11.70 1.92
N ASP A 335 -2.51 11.07 3.07
CA ASP A 335 -3.40 9.90 3.18
C ASP A 335 -4.85 10.31 3.51
N ALA A 336 -5.78 9.36 3.46
CA ALA A 336 -7.20 9.59 3.71
C ALA A 336 -7.53 10.28 5.05
N SER A 337 -6.71 10.06 6.10
CA SER A 337 -6.90 10.71 7.41
C SER A 337 -6.46 12.18 7.42
N GLN A 338 -5.67 12.58 6.43
CA GLN A 338 -5.09 13.92 6.29
C GLN A 338 -5.84 14.83 5.31
N LEU A 339 -6.77 14.31 4.50
CA LEU A 339 -7.57 15.09 3.55
C LEU A 339 -8.30 16.29 4.20
N LYS A 340 -8.81 16.10 5.41
CA LYS A 340 -9.51 17.13 6.21
C LYS A 340 -8.59 18.06 7.00
N GLN A 341 -7.27 17.95 6.81
CA GLN A 341 -6.25 18.74 7.51
C GLN A 341 -5.63 19.84 6.62
N ILE A 342 -6.06 19.92 5.35
CA ILE A 342 -5.71 21.03 4.44
C ILE A 342 -6.62 22.23 4.75
N ASP A 343 -6.03 23.30 5.30
CA ASP A 343 -6.75 24.53 5.68
C ASP A 343 -6.85 25.52 4.49
N ALA A 344 -7.57 25.10 3.45
CA ALA A 344 -7.86 25.90 2.26
C ALA A 344 -9.28 25.60 1.74
N ASP A 345 -9.85 26.48 0.90
CA ASP A 345 -11.20 26.31 0.35
C ASP A 345 -11.28 25.05 -0.53
N PRO A 346 -12.09 24.03 -0.16
CA PRO A 346 -12.23 22.81 -0.97
C PRO A 346 -12.64 23.09 -2.42
N ASN A 347 -13.41 24.17 -2.66
CA ASN A 347 -13.89 24.56 -3.99
C ASN A 347 -12.78 25.08 -4.92
N THR A 348 -11.56 25.31 -4.40
CA THR A 348 -10.37 25.66 -5.18
C THR A 348 -9.36 24.52 -5.31
N LEU A 349 -9.70 23.32 -4.82
CA LEU A 349 -8.76 22.20 -4.73
C LEU A 349 -9.13 21.03 -5.64
N TYR A 350 -8.11 20.46 -6.27
CA TYR A 350 -8.14 19.15 -6.90
C TYR A 350 -7.76 18.08 -5.86
N LEU A 351 -8.56 17.04 -5.72
CA LEU A 351 -8.16 15.80 -5.05
C LEU A 351 -7.80 14.77 -6.13
N ILE A 352 -6.50 14.67 -6.40
CA ILE A 352 -5.97 13.72 -7.36
C ILE A 352 -5.89 12.36 -6.69
N LYS A 353 -6.64 11.39 -7.22
CA LYS A 353 -6.63 9.97 -6.83
C LYS A 353 -5.36 9.28 -7.32
N SER A 354 -4.22 9.85 -6.94
CA SER A 354 -2.92 9.51 -7.50
C SER A 354 -2.38 8.17 -7.00
N TYR A 355 -2.90 7.59 -5.89
CA TYR A 355 -2.53 6.26 -5.36
C TYR A 355 -1.04 5.94 -5.53
N HIS A 356 -0.19 6.96 -5.32
CA HIS A 356 1.14 6.92 -5.93
C HIS A 356 2.08 6.08 -5.09
N THR A 357 1.88 6.07 -3.78
CA THR A 357 2.30 4.94 -2.93
C THR A 357 1.07 4.27 -2.35
N CYS A 358 0.87 2.99 -2.66
CA CYS A 358 0.01 2.09 -1.90
C CYS A 358 0.87 1.38 -0.83
N THR A 359 0.33 1.17 0.37
CA THR A 359 1.10 0.58 1.47
C THR A 359 0.66 -0.86 1.75
N PRO A 360 1.51 -1.87 1.49
CA PRO A 360 1.27 -3.24 1.94
C PRO A 360 1.79 -3.48 3.37
N VAL A 361 0.98 -4.18 4.16
CA VAL A 361 1.44 -4.97 5.32
C VAL A 361 1.37 -6.45 4.93
N TRP A 362 2.39 -7.20 5.29
CA TRP A 362 2.56 -8.59 4.89
C TRP A 362 2.30 -9.51 6.07
N LEU A 363 1.38 -10.48 5.91
CA LEU A 363 1.38 -11.64 6.78
C LEU A 363 2.51 -12.55 6.33
N ALA A 364 3.57 -12.61 7.14
CA ALA A 364 4.74 -13.44 6.92
C ALA A 364 4.75 -14.61 7.91
N ALA A 365 5.35 -15.72 7.49
CA ALA A 365 5.46 -16.94 8.26
C ALA A 365 6.90 -17.47 8.32
N ASN A 366 7.23 -18.25 9.35
CA ASN A 366 8.41 -19.08 9.33
C ASN A 366 8.19 -20.22 8.32
N THR A 367 9.09 -20.35 7.34
CA THR A 367 8.90 -21.29 6.22
C THR A 367 8.81 -22.73 6.71
N ALA A 368 9.73 -23.16 7.58
CA ALA A 368 9.77 -24.53 8.11
C ALA A 368 8.54 -24.85 8.97
N ALA A 369 8.00 -23.88 9.71
CA ALA A 369 6.76 -24.07 10.46
C ALA A 369 5.56 -24.36 9.54
N VAL A 370 5.40 -23.60 8.45
CA VAL A 370 4.32 -23.82 7.46
C VAL A 370 4.54 -25.11 6.65
N GLU A 371 5.79 -25.44 6.31
CA GLU A 371 6.14 -26.71 5.65
C GLU A 371 5.93 -27.93 6.56
N SER A 372 5.95 -27.77 7.88
CA SER A 372 5.64 -28.85 8.84
C SER A 372 4.14 -29.15 8.98
N LEU A 373 3.27 -28.24 8.51
CA LEU A 373 1.82 -28.44 8.50
C LEU A 373 1.42 -29.53 7.49
N GLY A 374 0.40 -30.32 7.82
CA GLY A 374 -0.24 -31.20 6.84
C GLY A 374 -0.93 -30.41 5.72
N SER A 375 -1.22 -31.07 4.61
CA SER A 375 -1.84 -30.41 3.45
C SER A 375 -3.26 -29.88 3.73
N TYR A 376 -3.95 -30.45 4.73
CA TYR A 376 -5.22 -29.92 5.22
C TYR A 376 -5.00 -28.63 6.02
N GLU A 377 -4.07 -28.63 6.96
CA GLU A 377 -3.71 -27.48 7.80
C GLU A 377 -3.17 -26.30 6.96
N GLN A 378 -2.38 -26.58 5.91
CA GLN A 378 -1.96 -25.59 4.92
C GLN A 378 -3.15 -25.00 4.13
N ALA A 379 -4.14 -25.82 3.76
CA ALA A 379 -5.36 -25.35 3.10
C ALA A 379 -6.23 -24.49 4.04
N VAL A 380 -6.39 -24.89 5.32
CA VAL A 380 -7.06 -24.10 6.36
C VAL A 380 -6.37 -22.74 6.53
N LEU A 381 -5.03 -22.72 6.63
CA LEU A 381 -4.26 -21.48 6.77
C LEU A 381 -4.44 -20.58 5.54
N SER A 382 -4.48 -21.15 4.33
CA SER A 382 -4.72 -20.41 3.08
C SER A 382 -6.13 -19.81 3.00
N GLU A 383 -7.18 -20.57 3.36
CA GLU A 383 -8.55 -20.05 3.45
C GLU A 383 -8.65 -18.94 4.50
N ALA A 384 -7.98 -19.11 5.65
CA ALA A 384 -7.96 -18.12 6.71
C ALA A 384 -7.25 -16.83 6.27
N CYS A 385 -6.15 -16.92 5.52
CA CYS A 385 -5.47 -15.75 4.95
C CYS A 385 -6.38 -14.97 4.00
N ALA A 386 -7.16 -15.65 3.15
CA ALA A 386 -8.14 -15.00 2.27
C ALA A 386 -9.27 -14.32 3.08
N GLY A 387 -9.68 -14.92 4.21
CA GLY A 387 -10.64 -14.31 5.13
C GLY A 387 -10.10 -13.05 5.83
N LEU A 388 -8.86 -13.09 6.32
CA LEU A 388 -8.15 -11.96 6.93
C LEU A 388 -7.97 -10.80 5.94
N LEU A 389 -7.57 -11.13 4.70
CA LEU A 389 -7.40 -10.18 3.61
C LEU A 389 -8.70 -9.42 3.33
N ALA A 390 -9.79 -10.14 3.08
CA ALA A 390 -11.09 -9.54 2.78
C ALA A 390 -11.60 -8.65 3.93
N GLU A 391 -11.46 -9.09 5.18
CA GLU A 391 -11.93 -8.37 6.36
C GLU A 391 -11.17 -7.05 6.60
N LEU A 392 -9.85 -7.03 6.38
CA LEU A 392 -9.04 -5.83 6.54
C LEU A 392 -9.17 -4.89 5.34
N GLU A 393 -9.15 -5.40 4.12
CA GLU A 393 -9.28 -4.55 2.92
C GLU A 393 -10.67 -3.92 2.82
N GLU A 394 -11.75 -4.61 3.22
CA GLU A 394 -13.08 -3.99 3.35
C GLU A 394 -13.06 -2.79 4.31
N ARG A 395 -12.40 -2.90 5.47
CA ARG A 395 -12.27 -1.80 6.45
C ARG A 395 -11.46 -0.63 5.90
N PHE A 396 -10.27 -0.90 5.35
CA PHE A 396 -9.38 0.16 4.85
C PHE A 396 -9.97 0.87 3.64
N ILE A 397 -10.47 0.13 2.64
CA ILE A 397 -11.05 0.69 1.42
C ILE A 397 -12.34 1.47 1.72
N THR A 398 -13.21 0.97 2.61
CA THR A 398 -14.43 1.70 2.99
C THR A 398 -14.10 3.01 3.71
N THR A 399 -13.10 3.00 4.60
CA THR A 399 -12.68 4.20 5.34
C THR A 399 -12.02 5.23 4.42
N GLU A 400 -11.18 4.77 3.48
CA GLU A 400 -10.52 5.58 2.46
C GLU A 400 -11.53 6.22 1.50
N GLN A 401 -12.44 5.41 0.93
CA GLN A 401 -13.48 5.91 0.02
C GLN A 401 -14.44 6.87 0.73
N ALA A 402 -14.83 6.61 1.98
CA ALA A 402 -15.67 7.53 2.75
C ALA A 402 -15.02 8.90 3.00
N ALA A 403 -13.68 8.96 3.06
CA ALA A 403 -12.93 10.22 3.15
C ALA A 403 -12.87 10.95 1.79
N ILE A 404 -12.62 10.23 0.69
CA ILE A 404 -12.65 10.77 -0.67
C ILE A 404 -14.05 11.33 -1.01
N ASP A 405 -15.10 10.56 -0.71
CA ASP A 405 -16.51 10.95 -0.87
C ASP A 405 -16.87 12.17 0.00
N ALA A 406 -16.17 12.39 1.13
CA ALA A 406 -16.36 13.58 1.96
C ALA A 406 -15.70 14.80 1.33
N SER A 407 -14.46 14.67 0.86
CA SER A 407 -13.75 15.74 0.14
C SER A 407 -14.49 16.21 -1.12
N GLU A 408 -15.05 15.30 -1.92
CA GLU A 408 -15.86 15.67 -3.09
C GLU A 408 -17.13 16.44 -2.67
N ARG A 409 -17.86 15.96 -1.67
CA ARG A 409 -19.07 16.63 -1.15
C ARG A 409 -18.79 17.97 -0.46
N GLU A 410 -17.56 18.18 0.00
CA GLU A 410 -17.12 19.44 0.63
C GLU A 410 -16.62 20.46 -0.41
N GLY A 411 -16.30 20.03 -1.64
CA GLY A 411 -16.07 20.90 -2.80
C GLY A 411 -14.89 20.52 -3.68
N MET A 412 -14.04 19.57 -3.28
CA MET A 412 -12.82 19.21 -4.02
C MET A 412 -13.17 18.51 -5.33
N LEU A 413 -12.55 18.92 -6.44
CA LEU A 413 -12.71 18.23 -7.72
C LEU A 413 -11.90 16.92 -7.71
N LEU A 414 -12.56 15.77 -7.79
CA LEU A 414 -11.88 14.49 -7.94
C LEU A 414 -11.21 14.39 -9.32
N VAL A 415 -9.93 14.00 -9.33
CA VAL A 415 -9.16 13.79 -10.55
C VAL A 415 -8.54 12.40 -10.58
N GLU A 416 -8.93 11.61 -11.59
CA GLU A 416 -8.20 10.40 -12.00
C GLU A 416 -7.06 10.80 -12.96
N PRO A 417 -5.79 10.45 -12.68
CA PRO A 417 -4.67 10.71 -13.58
C PRO A 417 -4.48 9.58 -14.63
N GLU A 418 -3.77 9.87 -15.71
CA GLU A 418 -3.44 8.94 -16.80
C GLU A 418 -2.29 8.00 -16.38
N ARG A 419 -2.55 7.17 -15.36
CA ARG A 419 -1.58 6.36 -14.60
C ARG A 419 -0.52 5.67 -15.45
N ALA A 420 -0.95 4.92 -16.46
CA ALA A 420 -0.05 4.16 -17.32
C ALA A 420 0.99 5.04 -18.06
N GLN A 421 0.67 6.31 -18.37
CA GLN A 421 1.64 7.24 -18.95
C GLN A 421 2.65 7.75 -17.91
N ILE A 422 2.23 7.91 -16.65
CA ILE A 422 3.12 8.30 -15.54
C ILE A 422 4.03 7.12 -15.18
N ALA A 423 3.49 5.91 -15.05
CA ALA A 423 4.26 4.69 -14.83
C ALA A 423 5.27 4.44 -15.97
N ALA A 424 4.87 4.53 -17.23
CA ALA A 424 5.79 4.40 -18.37
C ALA A 424 6.90 5.48 -18.36
N ALA A 425 6.57 6.73 -18.03
CA ALA A 425 7.55 7.82 -17.91
C ALA A 425 8.58 7.60 -16.77
N LEU A 426 8.24 6.78 -15.76
CA LEU A 426 9.13 6.39 -14.67
C LEU A 426 9.92 5.10 -14.96
N TYR A 427 9.27 4.04 -15.47
CA TYR A 427 9.79 2.66 -15.46
C TYR A 427 10.18 2.09 -16.83
N ASP A 428 9.59 2.57 -17.92
CA ASP A 428 10.07 2.28 -19.28
C ASP A 428 11.15 3.29 -19.70
N GLY A 429 10.94 4.55 -19.30
CA GLY A 429 11.76 5.68 -19.68
C GLY A 429 11.60 6.06 -21.17
N THR A 430 12.18 7.19 -21.53
CA THR A 430 12.36 7.58 -22.93
C THR A 430 13.77 8.10 -23.14
N ALA A 431 14.22 8.23 -24.39
CA ALA A 431 15.53 8.83 -24.68
C ALA A 431 15.68 10.28 -24.17
N GLU A 432 14.57 10.95 -23.85
CA GLU A 432 14.54 12.30 -23.27
C GLU A 432 14.31 12.30 -21.74
N ARG A 433 13.87 11.18 -21.16
CA ARG A 433 13.64 10.97 -19.71
C ARG A 433 14.14 9.58 -19.31
N ALA A 434 15.46 9.43 -19.26
CA ALA A 434 16.11 8.21 -18.80
C ALA A 434 16.23 8.25 -17.27
N VAL A 435 15.28 7.62 -16.57
CA VAL A 435 15.23 7.57 -15.11
C VAL A 435 16.17 6.47 -14.61
N VAL A 436 17.04 6.78 -13.64
CA VAL A 436 17.90 5.77 -13.00
C VAL A 436 17.08 5.04 -11.94
N LEU A 437 16.59 3.86 -12.29
CA LEU A 437 15.82 3.01 -11.38
C LEU A 437 16.70 2.47 -10.23
N PRO A 438 16.14 2.28 -9.02
CA PRO A 438 16.89 1.72 -7.89
C PRO A 438 17.41 0.30 -8.18
N SER A 439 18.55 -0.06 -7.59
CA SER A 439 19.23 -1.35 -7.85
C SER A 439 18.46 -2.59 -7.38
N TYR A 440 17.36 -2.41 -6.65
CA TYR A 440 16.44 -3.46 -6.20
C TYR A 440 15.19 -3.60 -7.09
N PHE A 441 15.03 -2.76 -8.12
CA PHE A 441 13.89 -2.84 -9.04
C PHE A 441 14.02 -4.06 -9.96
N ASP A 442 13.12 -5.03 -9.82
CA ASP A 442 13.02 -6.20 -10.69
C ASP A 442 12.03 -5.91 -11.83
N ARG A 443 12.54 -5.74 -13.05
CA ARG A 443 11.71 -5.45 -14.22
C ARG A 443 10.71 -6.57 -14.54
N ARG A 444 11.06 -7.84 -14.30
CA ARG A 444 10.15 -8.98 -14.51
C ARG A 444 9.04 -8.98 -13.48
N LEU A 445 9.33 -8.60 -12.24
CA LEU A 445 8.32 -8.43 -11.20
C LEU A 445 7.39 -7.25 -11.49
N TYR A 446 7.92 -6.15 -12.04
CA TYR A 446 7.14 -5.01 -12.52
C TYR A 446 6.17 -5.43 -13.63
N ASP A 447 6.69 -6.00 -14.73
CA ASP A 447 5.86 -6.47 -15.85
C ASP A 447 4.82 -7.52 -15.41
N LEU A 448 5.09 -8.26 -14.33
CA LEU A 448 4.15 -9.23 -13.74
C LEU A 448 3.07 -8.55 -12.87
N ILE A 449 3.40 -7.52 -12.09
CA ILE A 449 2.43 -6.70 -11.34
C ILE A 449 1.49 -6.00 -12.34
N GLU A 450 2.05 -5.29 -13.32
CA GLU A 450 1.30 -4.59 -14.37
C GLU A 450 0.37 -5.53 -15.18
N SER A 451 0.65 -6.84 -15.24
CA SER A 451 -0.25 -7.82 -15.86
C SER A 451 -1.59 -8.03 -15.11
N TYR A 452 -1.71 -7.49 -13.89
CA TYR A 452 -2.93 -7.44 -13.08
C TYR A 452 -3.61 -6.06 -13.08
N ALA A 453 -3.08 -5.08 -13.81
CA ALA A 453 -3.71 -3.78 -14.02
C ALA A 453 -5.13 -3.96 -14.59
N THR A 454 -6.12 -3.37 -13.93
CA THR A 454 -7.51 -3.51 -14.39
C THR A 454 -7.77 -2.51 -15.50
N LEU A 455 -8.00 -3.01 -16.72
CA LEU A 455 -8.42 -2.21 -17.88
C LEU A 455 -9.58 -1.28 -17.49
N SER A 456 -9.30 0.02 -17.52
CA SER A 456 -10.22 1.13 -17.22
C SER A 456 -11.03 1.57 -18.44
#